data_AF-A0A934J2B4-F1
#
_entry.id   AF-A0A934J2B4-F1
#
_cell.length_a   1.000
_cell.length_b   1.000
_cell.length_c   1.000
_cell.angle_alpha   90.00
_cell.angle_beta   90.00
_cell.angle_gamma   90.00
#
_symmetry.space_group_name_H-M   'P 1'
#
loop_
_entity.id
_entity.type
_entity.pdbx_description
1 polymer ?
#
loop_
_entity_poly.entity_id
_entity_poly.type
_entity_poly.pdbx_seq_one_letter_code
_entity_poly.pdbx_strand_id
1 'polypeptide(L)'
;MRKTKLWVLVALFAMLSTSFALAGPKAVQANPLPVTVYKDADFTGTSQSFDVGSYNVDVLSSGVGNDDITSVRVALGYRVTLYKNADYSGESYVLRSDISNLGYFNDETSSLKVERIGGPVIAYADSPYGGAEQQFDVGQYNTNALNAGVGNDKMSAIRIRPGYKVTLYKDQNFQGASRVLTADKMYLDDFNDVVSSLKVETVSPIDSTSVAVPGNTYSNTAKRQILQTFAPRIWFAQGEVYFPSSVEYTFPYMDRYVNPSSGAYELKTKTALNPYNLKLPYFTGDLANAPIYAFWVEKEYDNVDLVYYQFSPYDLGKTVLGTEVGSHVGDWERITVRMAKFEDNNTRYMKPVQVLYGAHSFSTVYNWSEVNKINGTHPVAYSAFGSHGMWKDQGNHVYMNLVVVQLTDVANQGTAWDTWNNIQAFEYYPNQAKGIGLGNSFPAWLERNYWPWENGGAIYRFGNPGQGSYFGQPLLADGPVGPQEKSALRDDVVLD
;
A
#
# COMPACT_ATOMS: atom_id res chain seq x y z
N MET A 1 85.61 1.51 20.09
CA MET A 1 84.36 2.25 20.42
C MET A 1 83.64 2.63 19.14
N ARG A 2 82.30 2.57 19.17
CA ARG A 2 81.28 3.02 18.20
C ARG A 2 81.02 2.19 16.93
N LYS A 3 79.85 1.51 17.00
CA LYS A 3 79.02 0.99 15.91
C LYS A 3 78.34 2.15 15.16
N THR A 4 78.07 2.00 13.86
CA THR A 4 76.87 2.52 13.21
C THR A 4 76.39 1.55 12.12
N LYS A 5 75.07 1.34 12.08
CA LYS A 5 74.33 0.46 11.17
C LYS A 5 73.97 1.23 9.89
N LEU A 6 73.90 0.53 8.75
CA LEU A 6 73.15 0.99 7.58
C LEU A 6 72.23 -0.14 7.12
N TRP A 7 70.95 0.20 6.93
CA TRP A 7 69.87 -0.71 6.54
C TRP A 7 69.80 -0.84 5.02
N VAL A 8 69.58 -2.05 4.51
CA VAL A 8 69.32 -2.35 3.10
C VAL A 8 67.82 -2.60 2.91
N LEU A 9 67.22 -1.86 1.99
CA LEU A 9 65.84 -2.03 1.53
C LEU A 9 65.79 -3.15 0.47
N VAL A 10 64.96 -4.18 0.65
CA VAL A 10 64.72 -5.23 -0.35
C VAL A 10 63.35 -4.98 -0.98
N ALA A 11 63.34 -4.75 -2.30
CA ALA A 11 62.13 -4.66 -3.11
C ALA A 11 61.71 -6.07 -3.57
N LEU A 12 60.45 -6.44 -3.32
CA LEU A 12 59.85 -7.72 -3.71
C LEU A 12 59.14 -7.55 -5.06
N PHE A 13 59.63 -8.21 -6.11
CA PHE A 13 58.96 -8.32 -7.41
C PHE A 13 57.99 -9.52 -7.36
N ALA A 14 56.69 -9.27 -7.51
CA ALA A 14 55.69 -10.32 -7.73
C ALA A 14 55.31 -10.37 -9.22
N MET A 15 55.59 -11.49 -9.89
CA MET A 15 55.09 -11.76 -11.24
C MET A 15 53.62 -12.16 -11.17
N LEU A 16 52.73 -11.44 -11.86
CA LEU A 16 51.37 -11.91 -12.15
C LEU A 16 51.39 -12.72 -13.45
N SER A 17 51.02 -14.00 -13.38
CA SER A 17 50.62 -14.79 -14.54
C SER A 17 49.11 -14.60 -14.78
N THR A 18 48.73 -14.16 -15.97
CA THR A 18 47.34 -14.06 -16.41
C THR A 18 46.88 -15.41 -16.96
N SER A 19 46.06 -16.13 -16.19
CA SER A 19 45.29 -17.28 -16.69
C SER A 19 43.95 -16.78 -17.25
N PHE A 20 43.76 -16.92 -18.56
CA PHE A 20 42.44 -16.79 -19.19
C PHE A 20 41.62 -18.05 -18.90
N ALA A 21 40.60 -17.94 -18.04
CA ALA A 21 39.57 -18.97 -17.91
C ALA A 21 38.49 -18.72 -18.97
N LEU A 22 38.32 -19.65 -19.91
CA LEU A 22 37.10 -19.68 -20.74
C LEU A 22 35.91 -19.98 -19.83
N ALA A 23 34.92 -19.08 -19.81
CA ALA A 23 33.64 -19.33 -19.19
C ALA A 23 32.95 -20.48 -19.95
N GLY A 24 32.77 -21.62 -19.27
CA GLY A 24 31.92 -22.70 -19.76
C GLY A 24 30.46 -22.23 -19.90
N PRO A 25 29.63 -22.92 -20.71
CA PRO A 25 28.23 -22.58 -20.85
C PRO A 25 27.55 -22.60 -19.47
N LYS A 26 26.91 -21.48 -19.12
CA LYS A 26 26.04 -21.40 -17.93
C LYS A 26 25.02 -22.53 -18.04
N ALA A 27 24.99 -23.40 -17.04
CA ALA A 27 23.89 -24.35 -16.89
C ALA A 27 22.59 -23.54 -16.83
N VAL A 28 21.64 -23.88 -17.71
CA VAL A 28 20.29 -23.35 -17.63
C VAL A 28 19.67 -23.98 -16.38
N GLN A 29 19.69 -23.24 -15.28
CA GLN A 29 18.96 -23.61 -14.08
C GLN A 29 17.48 -23.67 -14.49
N ALA A 30 16.86 -24.84 -14.39
CA ALA A 30 15.41 -24.95 -14.57
C ALA A 30 14.77 -23.92 -13.63
N ASN A 31 13.93 -23.03 -14.18
CA ASN A 31 13.25 -22.04 -13.35
C ASN A 31 12.49 -22.81 -12.26
N PRO A 32 12.68 -22.47 -10.98
CA PRO A 32 11.89 -23.07 -9.92
C PRO A 32 10.41 -22.83 -10.22
N LEU A 33 9.59 -23.86 -9.97
CA LEU A 33 8.15 -23.76 -10.16
C LEU A 33 7.59 -22.61 -9.29
N PRO A 34 6.61 -21.84 -9.81
CA PRO A 34 6.19 -20.58 -9.23
C PRO A 34 5.50 -20.71 -7.86
N VAL A 35 4.94 -21.88 -7.52
CA VAL A 35 4.25 -22.08 -6.24
C VAL A 35 4.75 -23.36 -5.59
N THR A 36 5.03 -23.30 -4.28
CA THR A 36 5.32 -24.47 -3.46
C THR A 36 4.44 -24.45 -2.22
N VAL A 37 3.68 -25.52 -2.00
CA VAL A 37 2.87 -25.72 -0.79
C VAL A 37 3.56 -26.69 0.15
N TYR A 38 3.32 -26.53 1.44
CA TYR A 38 4.00 -27.25 2.50
C TYR A 38 3.01 -27.77 3.53
N LYS A 39 3.26 -28.98 4.01
CA LYS A 39 2.45 -29.65 5.02
C LYS A 39 2.56 -29.00 6.40
N ASP A 40 3.73 -28.46 6.73
CA ASP A 40 3.98 -27.84 8.02
C ASP A 40 4.16 -26.31 7.89
N ALA A 41 4.11 -25.62 9.03
CA ALA A 41 4.35 -24.18 9.09
C ALA A 41 5.78 -23.80 8.71
N ASP A 42 5.97 -22.51 8.41
CA ASP A 42 7.27 -21.91 8.11
C ASP A 42 8.03 -22.59 6.96
N PHE A 43 7.27 -23.11 5.98
CA PHE A 43 7.79 -23.72 4.74
C PHE A 43 8.61 -24.99 4.99
N THR A 44 8.15 -25.82 5.93
CA THR A 44 8.79 -27.08 6.32
C THR A 44 7.91 -28.29 6.03
N GLY A 45 8.40 -29.50 6.28
CA GLY A 45 7.65 -30.73 6.05
C GLY A 45 7.59 -31.18 4.59
N THR A 46 6.66 -32.11 4.32
CA THR A 46 6.35 -32.57 2.95
C THR A 46 5.91 -31.38 2.11
N SER A 47 6.40 -31.28 0.88
CA SER A 47 6.06 -30.18 -0.02
C SER A 47 5.79 -30.65 -1.44
N GLN A 48 5.02 -29.84 -2.16
CA GLN A 48 4.71 -30.06 -3.57
C GLN A 48 4.76 -28.73 -4.30
N SER A 49 5.35 -28.72 -5.50
CA SER A 49 5.49 -27.51 -6.30
C SER A 49 4.67 -27.59 -7.58
N PHE A 50 4.13 -26.46 -8.01
CA PHE A 50 3.15 -26.35 -9.08
C PHE A 50 3.54 -25.25 -10.07
N ASP A 51 3.34 -25.53 -11.36
CA ASP A 51 3.35 -24.52 -12.42
C ASP A 51 1.96 -23.89 -12.57
N VAL A 52 1.80 -22.98 -13.52
CA VAL A 52 0.48 -22.48 -13.94
C VAL A 52 -0.40 -23.66 -14.34
N GLY A 53 -1.59 -23.73 -13.73
CA GLY A 53 -2.50 -24.84 -13.95
C GLY A 53 -3.57 -24.96 -12.88
N SER A 54 -4.40 -25.98 -13.02
CA SER A 54 -5.45 -26.33 -12.08
C SER A 54 -5.21 -27.75 -11.58
N TYR A 55 -5.18 -27.93 -10.26
CA TYR A 55 -4.79 -29.17 -9.60
C TYR A 55 -5.85 -29.57 -8.57
N ASN A 56 -6.38 -30.78 -8.72
CA ASN A 56 -7.47 -31.31 -7.89
C ASN A 56 -6.95 -32.25 -6.79
N VAL A 57 -7.86 -32.75 -5.95
CA VAL A 57 -7.57 -33.58 -4.77
C VAL A 57 -6.63 -34.76 -5.05
N ASP A 58 -6.77 -35.42 -6.20
CA ASP A 58 -5.92 -36.55 -6.57
C ASP A 58 -4.45 -36.15 -6.68
N VAL A 59 -4.18 -34.95 -7.21
CA VAL A 59 -2.83 -34.42 -7.36
C VAL A 59 -2.24 -34.06 -6.00
N LEU A 60 -3.01 -33.42 -5.12
CA LEU A 60 -2.55 -33.03 -3.79
C LEU A 60 -2.29 -34.26 -2.91
N SER A 61 -3.20 -35.24 -2.95
CA SER A 61 -3.10 -36.50 -2.19
C SER A 61 -1.87 -37.32 -2.57
N SER A 62 -1.37 -37.15 -3.80
CA SER A 62 -0.15 -37.83 -4.26
C SER A 62 1.16 -37.18 -3.79
N GLY A 63 1.08 -35.96 -3.23
CA GLY A 63 2.24 -35.16 -2.81
C GLY A 63 2.10 -34.63 -1.39
N VAL A 64 1.65 -33.37 -1.26
CA VAL A 64 1.56 -32.70 0.05
C VAL A 64 0.49 -33.30 0.98
N GLY A 65 -0.56 -33.89 0.41
CA GLY A 65 -1.74 -34.39 1.11
C GLY A 65 -3.01 -33.57 0.83
N ASN A 66 -4.18 -34.20 0.98
CA ASN A 66 -5.46 -33.50 0.96
C ASN A 66 -5.75 -32.91 2.34
N ASP A 67 -6.22 -31.66 2.41
CA ASP A 67 -6.53 -31.00 3.68
C ASP A 67 -5.32 -31.02 4.64
N ASP A 68 -4.12 -30.85 4.08
CA ASP A 68 -2.85 -30.97 4.81
C ASP A 68 -1.93 -29.75 4.57
N ILE A 69 -2.39 -28.74 3.82
CA ILE A 69 -1.55 -27.57 3.50
C ILE A 69 -1.61 -26.57 4.65
N THR A 70 -0.44 -26.24 5.21
CA THR A 70 -0.29 -25.26 6.30
C THR A 70 0.46 -23.99 5.86
N SER A 71 1.43 -24.07 4.95
CA SER A 71 2.18 -22.90 4.47
C SER A 71 2.46 -22.93 2.98
N VAL A 72 2.64 -21.77 2.36
CA VAL A 72 2.73 -21.64 0.89
C VAL A 72 3.75 -20.58 0.50
N ARG A 73 4.64 -20.91 -0.44
CA ARG A 73 5.50 -19.95 -1.15
C ARG A 73 4.91 -19.63 -2.51
N VAL A 74 4.91 -18.35 -2.86
CA VAL A 74 4.39 -17.84 -4.13
C VAL A 74 5.42 -16.91 -4.75
N ALA A 75 5.91 -17.27 -5.93
CA ALA A 75 6.83 -16.46 -6.70
C ALA A 75 6.15 -15.16 -7.18
N LEU A 76 6.94 -14.10 -7.32
CA LEU A 76 6.46 -12.82 -7.85
C LEU A 76 5.87 -13.00 -9.25
N GLY A 77 4.75 -12.34 -9.51
CA GLY A 77 4.00 -12.44 -10.76
C GLY A 77 3.09 -13.65 -10.84
N TYR A 78 2.78 -14.31 -9.71
CA TYR A 78 1.88 -15.45 -9.63
C TYR A 78 0.92 -15.33 -8.43
N ARG A 79 -0.27 -15.92 -8.58
CA ARG A 79 -1.21 -16.19 -7.49
C ARG A 79 -1.49 -17.66 -7.44
N VAL A 80 -1.82 -18.12 -6.25
CA VAL A 80 -2.50 -19.38 -6.05
C VAL A 80 -3.85 -19.14 -5.36
N THR A 81 -4.89 -19.74 -5.90
CA THR A 81 -6.20 -19.81 -5.24
C THR A 81 -6.36 -21.20 -4.67
N LEU A 82 -6.44 -21.31 -3.35
CA LEU A 82 -6.73 -22.54 -2.62
C LEU A 82 -8.26 -22.67 -2.49
N TYR A 83 -8.80 -23.86 -2.67
CA TYR A 83 -10.22 -24.15 -2.56
C TYR A 83 -10.46 -25.24 -1.53
N LYS A 84 -11.48 -25.02 -0.70
CA LYS A 84 -11.81 -25.93 0.40
C LYS A 84 -12.30 -27.29 -0.08
N ASN A 85 -12.94 -27.33 -1.24
CA ASN A 85 -13.45 -28.56 -1.82
C ASN A 85 -12.69 -28.92 -3.11
N ALA A 86 -12.88 -30.17 -3.55
CA ALA A 86 -12.47 -30.62 -4.88
C ALA A 86 -13.17 -29.81 -6.00
N ASP A 87 -12.65 -29.95 -7.22
CA ASP A 87 -13.20 -29.32 -8.43
C ASP A 87 -13.27 -27.78 -8.37
N TYR A 88 -12.38 -27.16 -7.59
CA TYR A 88 -12.25 -25.70 -7.47
C TYR A 88 -13.52 -25.02 -6.95
N SER A 89 -14.15 -25.65 -5.95
CA SER A 89 -15.43 -25.25 -5.38
C SER A 89 -15.34 -24.98 -3.87
N GLY A 90 -16.42 -24.45 -3.30
CA GLY A 90 -16.47 -24.08 -1.88
C GLY A 90 -15.80 -22.74 -1.59
N GLU A 91 -15.48 -22.51 -0.32
CA GLU A 91 -14.71 -21.34 0.11
C GLU A 91 -13.32 -21.36 -0.51
N SER A 92 -12.77 -20.19 -0.82
CA SER A 92 -11.46 -20.08 -1.45
C SER A 92 -10.59 -19.03 -0.80
N TYR A 93 -9.28 -19.20 -0.91
CA TYR A 93 -8.30 -18.28 -0.38
C TYR A 93 -7.23 -17.99 -1.44
N VAL A 94 -7.17 -16.73 -1.87
CA VAL A 94 -6.21 -16.25 -2.87
C VAL A 94 -4.96 -15.73 -2.18
N LEU A 95 -3.81 -16.28 -2.55
CA LEU A 95 -2.48 -15.89 -2.09
C LEU A 95 -1.66 -15.35 -3.25
N ARG A 96 -0.94 -14.24 -3.01
CA ARG A 96 -0.07 -13.56 -3.98
C ARG A 96 1.37 -13.41 -3.47
N SER A 97 1.65 -13.96 -2.30
CA SER A 97 2.94 -13.88 -1.62
C SER A 97 3.08 -15.08 -0.70
N ASP A 98 4.30 -15.28 -0.22
CA ASP A 98 4.61 -16.27 0.81
C ASP A 98 3.71 -16.07 2.04
N ILE A 99 3.18 -17.17 2.59
CA ILE A 99 2.45 -17.21 3.85
C ILE A 99 2.96 -18.38 4.68
N SER A 100 3.48 -18.10 5.88
CA SER A 100 4.11 -19.11 6.73
C SER A 100 3.11 -19.94 7.54
N ASN A 101 1.86 -19.49 7.64
CA ASN A 101 0.76 -20.23 8.24
C ASN A 101 -0.58 -19.73 7.67
N LEU A 102 -1.42 -20.64 7.16
CA LEU A 102 -2.70 -20.31 6.52
C LEU A 102 -3.81 -19.87 7.49
N GLY A 103 -3.61 -20.04 8.79
CA GLY A 103 -4.55 -19.60 9.82
C GLY A 103 -5.90 -20.28 9.68
N TYR A 104 -6.94 -19.51 9.31
CA TYR A 104 -8.31 -20.03 9.20
C TYR A 104 -8.50 -21.04 8.06
N PHE A 105 -7.58 -21.09 7.10
CA PHE A 105 -7.61 -22.01 5.95
C PHE A 105 -6.56 -23.14 6.09
N ASN A 106 -6.00 -23.30 7.28
CA ASN A 106 -4.99 -24.30 7.58
C ASN A 106 -5.57 -25.70 7.48
N ASP A 107 -4.93 -26.58 6.69
CA ASP A 107 -5.35 -27.97 6.54
C ASP A 107 -6.79 -28.10 6.00
N GLU A 108 -7.20 -27.16 5.14
CA GLU A 108 -8.55 -27.11 4.57
C GLU A 108 -8.54 -27.21 3.03
N THR A 109 -7.38 -27.35 2.38
CA THR A 109 -7.28 -27.26 0.92
C THR A 109 -7.41 -28.62 0.23
N SER A 110 -8.42 -28.75 -0.63
CA SER A 110 -8.68 -29.94 -1.46
C SER A 110 -8.42 -29.72 -2.95
N SER A 111 -8.38 -28.49 -3.45
CA SER A 111 -7.93 -28.19 -4.82
C SER A 111 -7.31 -26.79 -4.93
N LEU A 112 -6.48 -26.54 -5.94
CA LEU A 112 -5.85 -25.24 -6.14
C LEU A 112 -5.68 -24.86 -7.62
N LYS A 113 -5.63 -23.55 -7.87
CA LYS A 113 -5.28 -22.97 -9.18
C LYS A 113 -4.08 -22.06 -9.04
N VAL A 114 -3.10 -22.24 -9.91
CA VAL A 114 -1.94 -21.34 -10.03
C VAL A 114 -2.08 -20.55 -11.33
N GLU A 115 -1.99 -19.23 -11.22
CA GLU A 115 -2.16 -18.31 -12.33
C GLU A 115 -1.02 -17.29 -12.35
N ARG A 116 -0.59 -16.88 -13.53
CA ARG A 116 0.33 -15.75 -13.68
C ARG A 116 -0.46 -14.47 -13.42
N ILE A 117 -0.08 -13.71 -12.39
CA ILE A 117 -0.62 -12.37 -12.16
C ILE A 117 0.19 -11.41 -13.02
N GLY A 118 -0.36 -11.06 -14.16
CA GLY A 118 0.16 -10.02 -15.01
C GLY A 118 1.40 -10.36 -15.83
N GLY A 119 1.35 -9.96 -17.09
CA GLY A 119 2.49 -9.91 -17.99
C GLY A 119 3.38 -8.69 -17.71
N PRO A 120 4.50 -8.52 -18.44
CA PRO A 120 5.34 -7.33 -18.38
C PRO A 120 4.57 -6.01 -18.40
N VAL A 121 3.47 -5.99 -19.15
CA VAL A 121 2.59 -4.86 -19.32
C VAL A 121 1.15 -5.35 -19.41
N ILE A 122 0.21 -4.64 -18.78
CA ILE A 122 -1.23 -4.81 -18.99
C ILE A 122 -1.83 -3.45 -19.32
N ALA A 123 -2.53 -3.34 -20.44
CA ALA A 123 -3.30 -2.15 -20.81
C ALA A 123 -4.78 -2.36 -20.49
N TYR A 124 -5.46 -1.27 -20.14
CA TYR A 124 -6.86 -1.24 -19.76
C TYR A 124 -7.62 -0.20 -20.57
N ALA A 125 -8.83 -0.55 -21.00
CA ALA A 125 -9.68 0.34 -21.78
C ALA A 125 -10.28 1.47 -20.94
N ASP A 126 -10.57 1.19 -19.66
CA ASP A 126 -11.12 2.17 -18.74
C ASP A 126 -10.11 2.47 -17.62
N SER A 127 -10.00 3.74 -17.24
CA SER A 127 -9.30 4.13 -16.02
C SER A 127 -10.15 3.86 -14.77
N PRO A 128 -9.54 3.57 -13.61
CA PRO A 128 -8.09 3.50 -13.39
C PRO A 128 -7.45 2.17 -13.80
N TYR A 129 -8.16 1.04 -13.80
CA TYR A 129 -7.71 -0.29 -14.27
C TYR A 129 -8.93 -1.18 -14.56
N GLY A 130 -9.78 -0.77 -15.51
CA GLY A 130 -11.04 -1.43 -15.82
C GLY A 130 -11.28 -1.64 -17.32
N GLY A 131 -12.48 -2.13 -17.65
CA GLY A 131 -12.86 -2.38 -19.05
C GLY A 131 -12.14 -3.57 -19.67
N ALA A 132 -12.04 -3.57 -21.00
CA ALA A 132 -11.27 -4.58 -21.72
C ALA A 132 -9.78 -4.46 -21.37
N GLU A 133 -9.15 -5.57 -21.03
CA GLU A 133 -7.72 -5.62 -20.70
C GLU A 133 -6.92 -6.43 -21.74
N GLN A 134 -5.66 -6.07 -21.91
CA GLN A 134 -4.74 -6.80 -22.79
C GLN A 134 -3.32 -6.82 -22.24
N GLN A 135 -2.73 -8.01 -22.19
CA GLN A 135 -1.34 -8.18 -21.78
C GLN A 135 -0.39 -8.07 -22.98
N PHE A 136 0.77 -7.47 -22.75
CA PHE A 136 1.84 -7.36 -23.73
C PHE A 136 3.16 -7.86 -23.13
N ASP A 137 3.79 -8.81 -23.81
CA ASP A 137 5.17 -9.22 -23.54
C ASP A 137 6.16 -8.27 -24.24
N VAL A 138 7.46 -8.55 -24.15
CA VAL A 138 8.50 -7.80 -24.87
C VAL A 138 8.26 -7.95 -26.38
N GLY A 139 8.14 -6.81 -27.07
CA GLY A 139 7.79 -6.82 -28.49
C GLY A 139 7.33 -5.47 -29.01
N GLN A 140 6.85 -5.50 -30.25
CA GLN A 140 6.32 -4.33 -30.95
C GLN A 140 4.90 -4.64 -31.44
N TYR A 141 3.94 -3.81 -31.05
CA TYR A 141 2.51 -4.07 -31.26
C TYR A 141 1.86 -2.89 -31.96
N ASN A 142 1.22 -3.16 -33.07
CA ASN A 142 0.54 -2.16 -33.90
C ASN A 142 -0.98 -2.26 -33.73
N THR A 143 -1.75 -1.40 -34.39
CA THR A 143 -3.23 -1.31 -34.28
C THR A 143 -3.94 -2.67 -34.35
N ASN A 144 -3.51 -3.57 -35.25
CA ASN A 144 -4.11 -4.90 -35.37
C ASN A 144 -3.99 -5.74 -34.08
N ALA A 145 -2.87 -5.61 -33.36
CA ALA A 145 -2.67 -6.30 -32.08
C ALA A 145 -3.55 -5.69 -30.98
N LEU A 146 -3.65 -4.36 -30.92
CA LEU A 146 -4.49 -3.66 -29.94
C LEU A 146 -5.98 -4.00 -30.15
N ASN A 147 -6.45 -4.05 -31.40
CA ASN A 147 -7.83 -4.43 -31.74
C ASN A 147 -8.22 -5.86 -31.34
N ALA A 148 -7.26 -6.72 -30.99
CA ALA A 148 -7.55 -8.06 -30.47
C ALA A 148 -7.89 -8.08 -28.97
N GLY A 149 -7.68 -6.97 -28.26
CA GLY A 149 -7.92 -6.87 -26.82
C GLY A 149 -8.41 -5.47 -26.42
N VAL A 150 -7.49 -4.61 -25.99
CA VAL A 150 -7.83 -3.29 -25.39
C VAL A 150 -8.50 -2.34 -26.39
N GLY A 151 -8.24 -2.51 -27.69
CA GLY A 151 -8.79 -1.68 -28.77
C GLY A 151 -7.88 -0.53 -29.18
N ASN A 152 -7.93 -0.15 -30.47
CA ASN A 152 -7.26 1.05 -30.97
C ASN A 152 -7.92 2.32 -30.41
N ASP A 153 -7.13 3.27 -29.92
CA ASP A 153 -7.64 4.54 -29.35
C ASP A 153 -8.64 4.30 -28.21
N LYS A 154 -8.36 3.29 -27.38
CA LYS A 154 -9.16 2.92 -26.21
C LYS A 154 -8.37 2.79 -24.93
N MET A 155 -7.04 2.85 -24.98
CA MET A 155 -6.23 2.66 -23.78
C MET A 155 -6.34 3.89 -22.88
N SER A 156 -6.85 3.70 -21.66
CA SER A 156 -6.96 4.74 -20.64
C SER A 156 -5.99 4.56 -19.46
N ALA A 157 -5.58 3.31 -19.19
CA ALA A 157 -4.62 2.99 -18.13
C ALA A 157 -3.67 1.85 -18.51
N ILE A 158 -2.55 1.77 -17.79
CA ILE A 158 -1.52 0.74 -18.03
C ILE A 158 -0.80 0.37 -16.74
N ARG A 159 -0.59 -0.93 -16.50
CA ARG A 159 0.30 -1.48 -15.48
C ARG A 159 1.59 -1.94 -16.12
N ILE A 160 2.74 -1.62 -15.53
CA ILE A 160 4.08 -1.89 -16.06
C ILE A 160 4.96 -2.42 -14.94
N ARG A 161 5.34 -3.70 -15.04
CA ARG A 161 6.17 -4.35 -14.02
C ARG A 161 7.56 -3.70 -13.99
N PRO A 162 8.21 -3.57 -12.81
CA PRO A 162 9.60 -3.16 -12.76
C PRO A 162 10.49 -4.00 -13.68
N GLY A 163 11.41 -3.35 -14.39
CA GLY A 163 12.28 -4.00 -15.38
C GLY A 163 11.76 -3.92 -16.82
N TYR A 164 10.63 -3.24 -17.02
CA TYR A 164 10.08 -3.00 -18.35
C TYR A 164 9.88 -1.51 -18.62
N LYS A 165 9.99 -1.16 -19.89
CA LYS A 165 9.75 0.17 -20.43
C LYS A 165 8.76 0.02 -21.58
N VAL A 166 7.73 0.86 -21.59
CA VAL A 166 6.75 0.93 -22.67
C VAL A 166 6.90 2.27 -23.37
N THR A 167 6.96 2.27 -24.69
CA THR A 167 6.78 3.47 -25.49
C THR A 167 5.44 3.40 -26.20
N LEU A 168 4.51 4.27 -25.82
CA LEU A 168 3.21 4.45 -26.46
C LEU A 168 3.33 5.43 -27.63
N TYR A 169 2.59 5.22 -28.70
CA TYR A 169 2.57 6.07 -29.89
C TYR A 169 1.12 6.38 -30.27
N LYS A 170 0.85 7.66 -30.57
CA LYS A 170 -0.49 8.09 -31.00
C LYS A 170 -0.90 7.55 -32.36
N ASP A 171 0.08 7.27 -33.23
CA ASP A 171 -0.17 6.74 -34.55
C ASP A 171 0.26 5.28 -34.67
N GLN A 172 -0.30 4.59 -35.65
CA GLN A 172 0.13 3.26 -36.08
C GLN A 172 1.59 3.25 -36.57
N ASN A 173 2.21 2.06 -36.63
CA ASN A 173 3.60 1.86 -37.09
C ASN A 173 4.65 2.64 -36.29
N PHE A 174 4.38 2.91 -35.00
CA PHE A 174 5.30 3.58 -34.06
C PHE A 174 5.68 4.99 -34.50
N GLN A 175 4.69 5.75 -34.99
CA GLN A 175 4.84 7.13 -35.46
C GLN A 175 4.07 8.11 -34.56
N GLY A 176 4.18 9.40 -34.88
CA GLY A 176 3.47 10.46 -34.19
C GLY A 176 4.07 10.81 -32.82
N ALA A 177 3.27 11.49 -32.00
CA ALA A 177 3.65 11.78 -30.63
C ALA A 177 3.81 10.47 -29.83
N SER A 178 4.84 10.40 -28.98
CA SER A 178 5.12 9.23 -28.16
C SER A 178 5.32 9.57 -26.69
N ARG A 179 5.06 8.58 -25.82
CA ARG A 179 5.27 8.69 -24.36
C ARG A 179 5.96 7.44 -23.84
N VAL A 180 7.04 7.63 -23.10
CA VAL A 180 7.80 6.55 -22.46
C VAL A 180 7.32 6.40 -21.01
N LEU A 181 7.01 5.17 -20.62
CA LEU A 181 6.53 4.81 -19.29
C LEU A 181 7.36 3.64 -18.74
N THR A 182 7.68 3.69 -17.45
CA THR A 182 8.47 2.66 -16.74
C THR A 182 7.81 2.24 -15.42
N ALA A 183 6.56 2.64 -15.23
CA ALA A 183 5.76 2.37 -14.04
C ALA A 183 4.28 2.51 -14.39
N ASP A 184 3.44 1.97 -13.52
CA ASP A 184 1.98 2.03 -13.62
C ASP A 184 1.47 3.47 -13.85
N LYS A 185 0.43 3.59 -14.69
CA LYS A 185 -0.35 4.81 -14.91
C LYS A 185 -1.84 4.47 -14.81
N MET A 186 -2.49 4.98 -13.76
CA MET A 186 -3.94 4.91 -13.59
C MET A 186 -4.68 5.76 -14.62
N TYR A 187 -4.06 6.85 -15.07
CA TYR A 187 -4.57 7.75 -16.08
C TYR A 187 -3.44 8.05 -17.07
N LEU A 188 -3.70 7.90 -18.36
CA LEU A 188 -2.73 8.20 -19.42
C LEU A 188 -2.70 9.68 -19.83
N ASP A 189 -3.48 10.54 -19.17
CA ASP A 189 -3.54 11.99 -19.41
C ASP A 189 -3.75 12.33 -20.90
N ASP A 190 -2.79 13.00 -21.53
CA ASP A 190 -2.76 13.40 -22.93
C ASP A 190 -2.63 12.22 -23.93
N PHE A 191 -2.42 11.00 -23.42
CA PHE A 191 -2.43 9.73 -24.17
C PHE A 191 -3.70 8.89 -23.92
N ASN A 192 -4.68 9.41 -23.19
CA ASN A 192 -5.96 8.73 -22.97
C ASN A 192 -6.70 8.51 -24.30
N ASP A 193 -7.11 7.27 -24.58
CA ASP A 193 -7.91 6.89 -25.75
C ASP A 193 -7.34 7.32 -27.10
N VAL A 194 -6.01 7.39 -27.22
CA VAL A 194 -5.34 7.78 -28.48
C VAL A 194 -4.13 6.91 -28.80
N VAL A 195 -3.92 5.80 -28.10
CA VAL A 195 -2.80 4.88 -28.39
C VAL A 195 -3.15 3.96 -29.55
N SER A 196 -2.36 4.04 -30.62
CA SER A 196 -2.52 3.19 -31.81
C SER A 196 -1.37 2.18 -32.00
N SER A 197 -0.21 2.38 -31.37
CA SER A 197 0.85 1.37 -31.32
C SER A 197 1.75 1.50 -30.08
N LEU A 198 2.43 0.41 -29.69
CA LEU A 198 3.32 0.40 -28.54
C LEU A 198 4.53 -0.52 -28.71
N LYS A 199 5.62 -0.19 -28.02
CA LYS A 199 6.81 -1.04 -27.89
C LYS A 199 7.05 -1.36 -26.42
N VAL A 200 7.28 -2.63 -26.12
CA VAL A 200 7.67 -3.11 -24.79
C VAL A 200 9.11 -3.62 -24.85
N GLU A 201 9.96 -3.08 -23.99
CA GLU A 201 11.39 -3.39 -23.93
C GLU A 201 11.79 -3.71 -22.49
N THR A 202 12.83 -4.53 -22.32
CA THR A 202 13.45 -4.73 -21.01
C THR A 202 14.36 -3.56 -20.66
N VAL A 203 14.39 -3.21 -19.38
CA VAL A 203 15.31 -2.25 -18.78
C VAL A 203 15.78 -2.81 -17.44
N SER A 204 16.82 -2.21 -16.84
CA SER A 204 17.15 -2.58 -15.47
C SER A 204 15.99 -2.20 -14.54
N PRO A 205 15.49 -3.10 -13.69
CA PRO A 205 14.48 -2.77 -12.70
C PRO A 205 15.06 -1.94 -11.54
N ILE A 206 16.38 -2.01 -11.34
CA ILE A 206 17.11 -1.37 -10.25
C ILE A 206 17.46 0.07 -10.65
N ASP A 207 17.11 1.02 -9.79
CA ASP A 207 17.62 2.38 -9.81
C ASP A 207 17.93 2.87 -8.39
N SER A 208 18.26 4.16 -8.24
CA SER A 208 18.61 4.75 -6.95
C SER A 208 17.47 4.76 -5.92
N THR A 209 16.24 4.44 -6.32
CA THR A 209 15.07 4.36 -5.44
C THR A 209 14.73 2.92 -5.03
N SER A 210 15.35 1.92 -5.65
CA SER A 210 15.18 0.52 -5.31
C SER A 210 15.83 0.20 -3.96
N VAL A 211 15.08 -0.48 -3.09
CA VAL A 211 15.54 -0.90 -1.77
C VAL A 211 15.51 -2.41 -1.69
N ALA A 212 16.65 -3.03 -1.34
CA ALA A 212 16.71 -4.46 -1.10
C ALA A 212 15.88 -4.82 0.14
N VAL A 213 15.09 -5.89 0.04
CA VAL A 213 14.26 -6.36 1.16
C VAL A 213 15.19 -6.91 2.25
N PRO A 214 15.10 -6.43 3.50
CA PRO A 214 15.93 -6.91 4.59
C PRO A 214 15.85 -8.44 4.77
N GLY A 215 17.00 -9.11 4.81
CA GLY A 215 17.07 -10.57 4.92
C GLY A 215 16.56 -11.32 3.68
N ASN A 216 16.31 -10.63 2.57
CA ASN A 216 15.77 -11.20 1.32
C ASN A 216 14.43 -11.95 1.50
N THR A 217 13.64 -11.54 2.48
CA THR A 217 12.35 -12.17 2.82
C THR A 217 11.38 -11.12 3.35
N TYR A 218 10.09 -11.26 3.02
CA TYR A 218 9.02 -10.40 3.54
C TYR A 218 8.60 -10.82 4.96
N SER A 219 9.57 -10.99 5.86
CA SER A 219 9.31 -11.28 7.28
C SER A 219 8.65 -10.10 7.99
N ASN A 220 8.02 -10.33 9.13
CA ASN A 220 7.41 -9.25 9.93
C ASN A 220 8.42 -8.15 10.28
N THR A 221 9.66 -8.52 10.59
CA THR A 221 10.76 -7.58 10.84
C THR A 221 11.09 -6.75 9.60
N ALA A 222 11.20 -7.39 8.43
CA ALA A 222 11.50 -6.69 7.17
C ALA A 222 10.36 -5.73 6.78
N LYS A 223 9.10 -6.18 6.86
CA LYS A 223 7.92 -5.34 6.61
C LYS A 223 7.90 -4.12 7.52
N ARG A 224 8.13 -4.29 8.83
CA ARG A 224 8.23 -3.18 9.79
C ARG A 224 9.35 -2.20 9.43
N GLN A 225 10.54 -2.69 9.09
CA GLN A 225 11.66 -1.84 8.70
C GLN A 225 11.38 -1.02 7.44
N ILE A 226 10.71 -1.62 6.44
CA ILE A 226 10.29 -0.93 5.22
C ILE A 226 9.22 0.14 5.55
N LEU A 227 8.20 -0.21 6.34
CA LEU A 227 7.18 0.75 6.79
C LEU A 227 7.83 1.94 7.51
N GLN A 228 8.84 1.70 8.36
CA GLN A 228 9.56 2.77 9.05
C GLN A 228 10.42 3.61 8.09
N THR A 229 11.10 2.98 7.12
CA THR A 229 11.98 3.64 6.14
C THR A 229 11.21 4.62 5.24
N PHE A 230 9.97 4.30 4.91
CA PHE A 230 9.12 5.10 4.04
C PHE A 230 8.04 5.92 4.77
N ALA A 231 8.06 5.93 6.12
CA ALA A 231 7.09 6.68 6.90
C ALA A 231 7.20 8.19 6.61
N PRO A 232 6.09 8.92 6.46
CA PRO A 232 6.10 10.30 5.99
C PRO A 232 6.66 11.29 7.02
N ARG A 233 7.20 12.39 6.53
CA ARG A 233 7.28 13.64 7.30
C ARG A 233 5.94 14.36 7.17
N ILE A 234 5.29 14.66 8.28
CA ILE A 234 4.09 15.50 8.28
C ILE A 234 4.43 16.85 8.89
N TRP A 235 4.08 17.94 8.20
CA TRP A 235 4.10 19.30 8.74
C TRP A 235 2.67 19.70 9.10
N PHE A 236 2.43 19.98 10.37
CA PHE A 236 1.21 20.64 10.80
C PHE A 236 1.30 22.13 10.51
N ALA A 237 0.19 22.73 10.11
CA ALA A 237 0.12 24.14 9.80
C ALA A 237 0.56 25.02 10.99
N GLN A 238 1.07 26.21 10.69
CA GLN A 238 1.45 27.20 11.68
C GLN A 238 0.24 27.57 12.56
N GLY A 239 0.46 27.52 13.87
CA GLY A 239 -0.59 27.78 14.85
C GLY A 239 -1.52 26.61 15.13
N GLU A 240 -1.27 25.43 14.55
CA GLU A 240 -2.04 24.22 14.86
C GLU A 240 -2.05 23.95 16.38
N VAL A 241 -3.21 23.54 16.88
CA VAL A 241 -3.41 23.17 18.29
C VAL A 241 -4.13 21.82 18.44
N TYR A 242 -4.68 21.26 17.38
CA TYR A 242 -5.38 19.97 17.34
C TYR A 242 -4.43 18.88 16.83
N PHE A 243 -3.42 18.54 17.62
CA PHE A 243 -2.42 17.56 17.20
C PHE A 243 -2.93 16.11 17.25
N PRO A 244 -2.22 15.17 16.60
CA PRO A 244 -2.53 13.76 16.72
C PRO A 244 -2.30 13.21 18.13
N SER A 245 -2.89 12.04 18.39
CA SER A 245 -2.63 11.21 19.57
C SER A 245 -2.74 9.73 19.20
N SER A 246 -2.51 8.83 20.16
CA SER A 246 -3.03 7.47 20.01
C SER A 246 -4.56 7.48 20.13
N VAL A 247 -5.22 6.44 19.61
CA VAL A 247 -6.65 6.19 19.84
C VAL A 247 -6.92 6.00 21.33
N GLU A 248 -6.05 5.24 22.01
CA GLU A 248 -6.15 4.91 23.43
C GLU A 248 -6.11 6.14 24.35
N TYR A 249 -5.40 7.19 23.95
CA TYR A 249 -5.37 8.48 24.65
C TYR A 249 -6.78 9.06 24.86
N THR A 250 -7.71 8.78 23.94
CA THR A 250 -9.08 9.32 24.00
C THR A 250 -10.01 8.52 24.91
N PHE A 251 -9.70 7.24 25.21
CA PHE A 251 -10.61 6.34 25.93
C PHE A 251 -11.10 6.85 27.29
N PRO A 252 -10.30 7.56 28.12
CA PRO A 252 -10.80 8.14 29.36
C PRO A 252 -11.97 9.13 29.15
N TYR A 253 -12.07 9.74 27.97
CA TYR A 253 -13.02 10.80 27.64
C TYR A 253 -14.20 10.33 26.77
N MET A 254 -14.20 9.07 26.34
CA MET A 254 -15.18 8.51 25.43
C MET A 254 -15.99 7.38 26.07
N ASP A 255 -17.27 7.30 25.73
CA ASP A 255 -18.10 6.13 25.97
C ASP A 255 -18.12 5.28 24.70
N ARG A 256 -17.85 3.99 24.85
CA ARG A 256 -18.16 2.98 23.83
C ARG A 256 -19.60 2.54 24.00
N TYR A 257 -20.43 2.72 22.97
CA TYR A 257 -21.85 2.43 23.03
C TYR A 257 -22.33 1.76 21.73
N VAL A 258 -23.44 1.02 21.82
CA VAL A 258 -24.11 0.50 20.62
C VAL A 258 -24.96 1.63 20.06
N ASN A 259 -24.65 2.08 18.85
CA ASN A 259 -25.46 3.10 18.17
C ASN A 259 -26.75 2.46 17.65
N PRO A 260 -27.94 2.95 18.03
CA PRO A 260 -29.22 2.37 17.59
C PRO A 260 -29.46 2.42 16.07
N SER A 261 -28.81 3.35 15.36
CA SER A 261 -28.98 3.53 13.91
C SER A 261 -28.11 2.57 13.10
N SER A 262 -26.85 2.38 13.50
CA SER A 262 -25.92 1.48 12.79
C SER A 262 -25.93 0.06 13.35
N GLY A 263 -26.37 -0.13 14.60
CA GLY A 263 -26.30 -1.40 15.33
C GLY A 263 -24.90 -1.80 15.78
N ALA A 264 -23.91 -0.93 15.57
CA ALA A 264 -22.49 -1.22 15.81
C ALA A 264 -21.97 -0.51 17.07
N TYR A 265 -20.88 -1.03 17.65
CA TYR A 265 -20.13 -0.33 18.68
C TYR A 265 -19.39 0.88 18.10
N GLU A 266 -19.67 2.06 18.66
CA GLU A 266 -19.10 3.35 18.28
C GLU A 266 -18.62 4.08 19.54
N LEU A 267 -17.78 5.11 19.36
CA LEU A 267 -17.39 6.03 20.44
C LEU A 267 -18.25 7.28 20.43
N LYS A 268 -18.41 7.92 21.58
CA LYS A 268 -18.88 9.32 21.70
C LYS A 268 -18.25 9.98 22.92
N THR A 269 -18.17 11.29 22.93
CA THR A 269 -17.70 12.02 24.12
C THR A 269 -18.58 11.71 25.35
N LYS A 270 -17.94 11.53 26.52
CA LYS A 270 -18.63 11.51 27.82
C LYS A 270 -19.25 12.86 28.17
N THR A 271 -18.56 13.93 27.79
CA THR A 271 -19.05 15.31 27.96
C THR A 271 -19.92 15.68 26.77
N ALA A 272 -21.14 16.15 27.03
CA ALA A 272 -22.02 16.65 25.98
C ALA A 272 -21.42 17.91 25.32
N LEU A 273 -21.37 17.93 23.99
CA LEU A 273 -20.94 19.10 23.23
C LEU A 273 -22.10 20.08 23.09
N ASN A 274 -22.26 20.95 24.10
CA ASN A 274 -23.24 22.03 24.09
C ASN A 274 -22.58 23.35 24.53
N PRO A 275 -22.38 24.31 23.62
CA PRO A 275 -22.75 24.27 22.18
C PRO A 275 -21.95 23.22 21.40
N TYR A 276 -22.39 22.87 20.18
CA TYR A 276 -21.75 21.84 19.35
C TYR A 276 -20.26 22.12 19.04
N ASN A 277 -19.86 23.38 19.05
CA ASN A 277 -18.47 23.81 18.85
C ASN A 277 -17.64 23.84 20.14
N LEU A 278 -18.15 23.33 21.28
CA LEU A 278 -17.41 23.21 22.53
C LEU A 278 -16.11 22.41 22.33
N LYS A 279 -14.96 23.02 22.65
CA LYS A 279 -13.65 22.39 22.55
C LYS A 279 -13.25 21.78 23.89
N LEU A 280 -13.14 20.46 23.96
CA LEU A 280 -12.72 19.74 25.16
C LEU A 280 -11.20 19.75 25.28
N PRO A 281 -10.62 19.78 26.50
CA PRO A 281 -9.17 19.90 26.68
C PRO A 281 -8.35 18.83 25.95
N TYR A 282 -8.82 17.59 25.86
CA TYR A 282 -8.09 16.50 25.19
C TYR A 282 -8.12 16.60 23.66
N PHE A 283 -8.94 17.50 23.08
CA PHE A 283 -8.96 17.72 21.63
C PHE A 283 -7.62 18.21 21.08
N THR A 284 -6.76 18.78 21.93
CA THR A 284 -5.44 19.25 21.51
C THR A 284 -4.46 18.13 21.15
N GLY A 285 -4.80 16.87 21.49
CA GLY A 285 -3.95 15.72 21.23
C GLY A 285 -2.73 15.61 22.13
N ASP A 286 -1.81 14.72 21.71
CA ASP A 286 -0.58 14.37 22.42
C ASP A 286 0.53 14.04 21.41
N LEU A 287 0.94 15.06 20.63
CA LEU A 287 1.92 14.91 19.55
C LEU A 287 3.20 14.19 19.99
N ALA A 288 3.65 14.46 21.22
CA ALA A 288 4.89 13.91 21.76
C ALA A 288 4.87 12.37 21.85
N ASN A 289 3.69 11.78 22.08
CA ASN A 289 3.51 10.33 22.19
C ASN A 289 2.65 9.74 21.06
N ALA A 290 2.20 10.56 20.11
CA ALA A 290 1.36 10.13 19.01
C ALA A 290 2.08 9.08 18.14
N PRO A 291 1.47 7.91 17.89
CA PRO A 291 1.95 6.98 16.90
C PRO A 291 1.40 7.33 15.52
N ILE A 292 2.14 6.96 14.47
CA ILE A 292 1.53 6.71 13.15
C ILE A 292 1.10 5.25 13.06
N TYR A 293 -0.12 5.00 12.58
CA TYR A 293 -0.63 3.66 12.34
C TYR A 293 -0.30 3.25 10.91
N ALA A 294 0.65 2.34 10.74
CA ALA A 294 1.22 1.97 9.45
C ALA A 294 0.79 0.56 9.04
N PHE A 295 0.31 0.41 7.82
CA PHE A 295 -0.22 -0.85 7.29
C PHE A 295 0.55 -1.28 6.05
N TRP A 296 1.00 -2.52 6.06
CA TRP A 296 1.38 -3.26 4.86
C TRP A 296 0.14 -3.89 4.25
N VAL A 297 -0.20 -3.51 3.03
CA VAL A 297 -1.35 -4.07 2.30
C VAL A 297 -0.88 -4.60 0.96
N GLU A 298 -0.93 -5.92 0.80
CA GLU A 298 -0.65 -6.57 -0.49
C GLU A 298 -1.70 -6.18 -1.52
N LYS A 299 -1.23 -5.80 -2.72
CA LYS A 299 -2.06 -5.40 -3.85
C LYS A 299 -1.76 -6.27 -5.07
N GLU A 300 -2.61 -6.18 -6.08
CA GLU A 300 -2.40 -6.83 -7.36
C GLU A 300 -1.14 -6.35 -8.06
N TYR A 301 -0.69 -7.18 -9.01
CA TYR A 301 0.46 -6.86 -9.87
C TYR A 301 1.76 -6.68 -9.09
N ASP A 302 1.92 -7.46 -8.01
CA ASP A 302 3.07 -7.44 -7.10
C ASP A 302 3.29 -6.07 -6.43
N ASN A 303 2.25 -5.25 -6.33
CA ASN A 303 2.29 -4.00 -5.60
C ASN A 303 2.01 -4.22 -4.10
N VAL A 304 2.50 -3.30 -3.28
CA VAL A 304 2.22 -3.19 -1.86
C VAL A 304 1.94 -1.73 -1.55
N ASP A 305 0.84 -1.47 -0.85
CA ASP A 305 0.58 -0.15 -0.31
C ASP A 305 1.05 -0.07 1.15
N LEU A 306 1.93 0.88 1.42
CA LEU A 306 2.33 1.30 2.76
C LEU A 306 1.40 2.44 3.18
N VAL A 307 0.35 2.13 3.92
CA VAL A 307 -0.70 3.09 4.31
C VAL A 307 -0.40 3.63 5.70
N TYR A 308 -0.27 4.96 5.83
CA TYR A 308 0.03 5.65 7.07
C TYR A 308 -1.15 6.49 7.52
N TYR A 309 -1.83 6.05 8.58
CA TYR A 309 -2.93 6.75 9.20
C TYR A 309 -2.48 7.56 10.41
N GLN A 310 -2.83 8.83 10.41
CA GLN A 310 -2.83 9.72 11.56
C GLN A 310 -4.20 9.66 12.24
N PHE A 311 -4.21 9.63 13.57
CA PHE A 311 -5.42 9.87 14.36
C PHE A 311 -5.33 11.19 15.11
N SER A 312 -6.27 12.10 14.90
CA SER A 312 -6.43 13.32 15.70
C SER A 312 -7.71 13.22 16.55
N PRO A 313 -7.70 13.59 17.85
CA PRO A 313 -8.92 13.56 18.66
C PRO A 313 -10.05 14.48 18.20
N TYR A 314 -9.73 15.47 17.39
CA TYR A 314 -10.67 16.47 16.91
C TYR A 314 -10.25 17.02 15.56
N ASP A 315 -11.20 17.14 14.65
CA ASP A 315 -11.10 17.90 13.41
C ASP A 315 -11.79 19.25 13.62
N LEU A 316 -11.06 20.34 13.37
CA LEU A 316 -11.64 21.66 13.26
C LEU A 316 -12.00 21.93 11.80
N GLY A 317 -13.30 22.00 11.55
CA GLY A 317 -13.86 22.33 10.25
C GLY A 317 -13.65 23.80 9.87
N LYS A 318 -14.53 24.32 9.02
CA LYS A 318 -14.39 25.68 8.46
C LYS A 318 -15.46 26.62 8.99
N THR A 319 -15.23 27.91 8.82
CA THR A 319 -16.21 28.94 9.19
C THR A 319 -16.95 29.44 7.96
N VAL A 320 -18.27 29.35 7.98
CA VAL A 320 -19.18 29.92 6.97
C VAL A 320 -19.94 31.05 7.63
N LEU A 321 -19.74 32.29 7.18
CA LEU A 321 -20.43 33.49 7.70
C LEU A 321 -20.40 33.62 9.25
N GLY A 322 -19.27 33.26 9.87
CA GLY A 322 -19.09 33.31 11.32
C GLY A 322 -19.56 32.07 12.08
N THR A 323 -20.14 31.08 11.40
CA THR A 323 -20.57 29.80 11.99
C THR A 323 -19.57 28.69 11.63
N GLU A 324 -19.06 28.00 12.64
CA GLU A 324 -18.23 26.79 12.46
C GLU A 324 -19.10 25.65 11.93
N VAL A 325 -18.61 24.95 10.89
CA VAL A 325 -19.25 23.81 10.26
C VAL A 325 -18.23 22.73 9.92
N GLY A 326 -18.68 21.48 9.88
CA GLY A 326 -17.88 20.34 9.44
C GLY A 326 -16.98 19.71 10.51
N SER A 327 -16.74 20.38 11.64
CA SER A 327 -15.92 19.83 12.72
C SER A 327 -16.47 18.51 13.23
N HIS A 328 -15.60 17.58 13.60
CA HIS A 328 -16.00 16.31 14.23
C HIS A 328 -15.01 15.84 15.28
N VAL A 329 -15.49 14.99 16.16
CA VAL A 329 -14.67 14.32 17.17
C VAL A 329 -14.05 13.09 16.54
N GLY A 330 -12.74 12.88 16.76
CA GLY A 330 -11.94 11.85 16.10
C GLY A 330 -11.73 12.17 14.63
N ASP A 331 -10.54 11.91 14.11
CA ASP A 331 -10.22 12.17 12.71
C ASP A 331 -9.15 11.19 12.22
N TRP A 332 -9.31 10.73 10.98
CA TRP A 332 -8.42 9.77 10.34
C TRP A 332 -7.97 10.31 8.99
N GLU A 333 -6.74 10.84 8.96
CA GLU A 333 -6.10 11.31 7.75
C GLU A 333 -4.94 10.41 7.35
N ARG A 334 -4.62 10.35 6.05
CA ARG A 334 -3.64 9.38 5.56
C ARG A 334 -2.74 9.85 4.43
N ILE A 335 -1.60 9.17 4.36
CA ILE A 335 -0.70 9.16 3.21
C ILE A 335 -0.42 7.69 2.89
N THR A 336 -0.38 7.35 1.59
CA THR A 336 -0.03 5.99 1.17
C THR A 336 1.14 6.03 0.21
N VAL A 337 2.16 5.19 0.43
CA VAL A 337 3.24 4.96 -0.54
C VAL A 337 2.98 3.62 -1.23
N ARG A 338 2.79 3.63 -2.55
CA ARG A 338 2.73 2.41 -3.33
C ARG A 338 4.14 1.96 -3.71
N MET A 339 4.42 0.70 -3.43
CA MET A 339 5.68 0.02 -3.71
C MET A 339 5.44 -1.09 -4.73
N ALA A 340 6.32 -1.23 -5.72
CA ALA A 340 6.35 -2.38 -6.60
C ALA A 340 7.41 -3.38 -6.14
N LYS A 341 7.06 -4.66 -6.01
CA LYS A 341 8.00 -5.75 -5.71
C LYS A 341 8.62 -6.29 -6.99
N PHE A 342 9.90 -6.62 -6.93
CA PHE A 342 10.58 -7.34 -8.01
C PHE A 342 11.77 -8.12 -7.48
N GLU A 343 12.29 -9.04 -8.30
CA GLU A 343 13.50 -9.78 -8.01
C GLU A 343 14.52 -9.54 -9.12
N ASP A 344 15.77 -9.33 -8.74
CA ASP A 344 16.90 -9.26 -9.66
C ASP A 344 18.08 -10.03 -9.05
N ASN A 345 18.67 -10.96 -9.82
CA ASN A 345 19.79 -11.80 -9.38
C ASN A 345 19.57 -12.45 -7.99
N ASN A 346 18.40 -13.09 -7.79
CA ASN A 346 17.98 -13.74 -6.54
C ASN A 346 17.87 -12.79 -5.32
N THR A 347 17.83 -11.48 -5.55
CA THR A 347 17.61 -10.46 -4.51
C THR A 347 16.25 -9.83 -4.71
N ARG A 348 15.41 -9.88 -3.69
CA ARG A 348 14.10 -9.22 -3.63
C ARG A 348 14.30 -7.75 -3.35
N TYR A 349 13.63 -6.93 -4.14
CA TYR A 349 13.62 -5.47 -4.02
C TYR A 349 12.20 -4.96 -3.92
N MET A 350 12.09 -3.77 -3.36
CA MET A 350 10.91 -2.93 -3.49
C MET A 350 11.30 -1.58 -4.07
N LYS A 351 10.41 -0.99 -4.85
CA LYS A 351 10.58 0.34 -5.43
C LYS A 351 9.33 1.19 -5.18
N PRO A 352 9.46 2.37 -4.55
CA PRO A 352 8.34 3.28 -4.46
C PRO A 352 7.98 3.84 -5.85
N VAL A 353 6.71 3.79 -6.21
CA VAL A 353 6.23 4.22 -7.54
C VAL A 353 5.28 5.41 -7.46
N GLN A 354 4.43 5.47 -6.44
CA GLN A 354 3.41 6.52 -6.28
C GLN A 354 3.22 6.87 -4.81
N VAL A 355 2.72 8.09 -4.57
CA VAL A 355 2.28 8.54 -3.26
C VAL A 355 0.88 9.12 -3.38
N LEU A 356 -0.01 8.67 -2.51
CA LEU A 356 -1.35 9.21 -2.36
C LEU A 356 -1.40 10.11 -1.13
N TYR A 357 -2.06 11.25 -1.29
CA TYR A 357 -2.39 12.18 -0.22
C TYR A 357 -3.91 12.19 -0.06
N GLY A 358 -4.42 11.79 1.11
CA GLY A 358 -5.84 11.83 1.44
C GLY A 358 -6.23 13.17 2.04
N ALA A 359 -7.36 13.72 1.63
CA ALA A 359 -7.93 14.91 2.23
C ALA A 359 -9.45 14.82 2.22
N HIS A 360 -10.08 15.01 3.38
CA HIS A 360 -11.54 14.99 3.51
C HIS A 360 -12.14 13.66 3.02
N SER A 361 -12.84 13.68 1.88
CA SER A 361 -13.50 12.53 1.25
C SER A 361 -12.90 12.16 -0.10
N PHE A 362 -11.70 12.67 -0.43
CA PHE A 362 -11.01 12.39 -1.69
C PHE A 362 -9.51 12.19 -1.48
N SER A 363 -8.83 11.82 -2.56
CA SER A 363 -7.39 11.61 -2.59
C SER A 363 -6.78 12.22 -3.84
N THR A 364 -5.47 12.48 -3.81
CA THR A 364 -4.70 12.81 -5.02
C THR A 364 -3.43 11.98 -5.04
N VAL A 365 -3.16 11.38 -6.20
CA VAL A 365 -1.99 10.51 -6.42
C VAL A 365 -0.95 11.25 -7.24
N TYR A 366 0.31 11.12 -6.84
CA TYR A 366 1.47 11.63 -7.55
C TYR A 366 2.46 10.50 -7.79
N ASN A 367 3.28 10.61 -8.84
CA ASN A 367 4.41 9.71 -9.02
C ASN A 367 5.44 9.97 -7.90
N TRP A 368 6.17 8.94 -7.50
CA TRP A 368 7.20 9.05 -6.47
C TRP A 368 8.18 10.18 -6.77
N SER A 369 8.57 10.39 -8.02
CA SER A 369 9.50 11.46 -8.44
C SER A 369 8.98 12.89 -8.24
N GLU A 370 7.67 13.10 -8.11
CA GLU A 370 7.03 14.43 -8.04
C GLU A 370 6.84 14.94 -6.60
N VAL A 371 7.19 14.12 -5.62
CA VAL A 371 6.97 14.34 -4.21
C VAL A 371 8.27 14.74 -3.52
N ASN A 372 8.24 15.75 -2.64
CA ASN A 372 9.40 16.09 -1.81
C ASN A 372 9.63 15.02 -0.74
N LYS A 373 10.89 14.75 -0.40
CA LYS A 373 11.26 13.69 0.54
C LYS A 373 12.39 14.13 1.46
N ILE A 374 12.35 13.69 2.71
CA ILE A 374 13.51 13.74 3.59
C ILE A 374 14.37 12.50 3.32
N ASN A 375 15.67 12.72 3.12
CA ASN A 375 16.68 11.68 2.89
C ASN A 375 16.35 10.68 1.75
N GLY A 376 15.50 11.08 0.80
CA GLY A 376 15.13 10.26 -0.35
C GLY A 376 14.05 9.20 -0.11
N THR A 377 13.64 8.93 1.14
CA THR A 377 12.69 7.85 1.48
C THR A 377 11.43 8.31 2.21
N HIS A 378 11.47 9.43 2.94
CA HIS A 378 10.32 9.87 3.74
C HIS A 378 9.53 10.94 2.99
N PRO A 379 8.39 10.62 2.34
CA PRO A 379 7.60 11.62 1.63
C PRO A 379 7.14 12.72 2.58
N VAL A 380 7.15 13.96 2.10
CA VAL A 380 6.71 15.14 2.86
C VAL A 380 5.24 15.39 2.57
N ALA A 381 4.48 15.64 3.62
CA ALA A 381 3.11 16.10 3.56
C ALA A 381 2.89 17.33 4.45
N TYR A 382 1.89 18.12 4.08
CA TYR A 382 1.43 19.28 4.82
C TYR A 382 -0.01 19.01 5.24
N SER A 383 -0.21 18.83 6.54
CA SER A 383 -1.53 18.66 7.14
C SER A 383 -2.19 20.04 7.28
N ALA A 384 -3.39 20.17 6.72
CA ALA A 384 -4.15 21.41 6.75
C ALA A 384 -4.48 21.84 8.18
N PHE A 385 -4.48 23.16 8.43
CA PHE A 385 -4.87 23.72 9.71
C PHE A 385 -6.27 23.27 10.13
N GLY A 386 -6.35 22.60 11.26
CA GLY A 386 -7.57 22.15 11.92
C GLY A 386 -8.20 20.90 11.30
N SER A 387 -8.33 20.86 9.97
CA SER A 387 -9.03 19.76 9.29
C SER A 387 -8.14 18.60 8.85
N HIS A 388 -6.84 18.73 9.10
CA HIS A 388 -5.78 17.75 8.87
C HIS A 388 -5.59 17.18 7.47
N GLY A 389 -6.43 17.52 6.48
CA GLY A 389 -6.30 17.09 5.10
C GLY A 389 -4.86 17.15 4.61
N MET A 390 -4.37 16.03 4.05
CA MET A 390 -2.97 15.88 3.67
C MET A 390 -2.75 16.43 2.27
N TRP A 391 -1.78 17.34 2.15
CA TRP A 391 -1.43 17.98 0.89
C TRP A 391 0.04 17.75 0.53
N LYS A 392 0.31 17.56 -0.76
CA LYS A 392 1.69 17.42 -1.27
C LYS A 392 2.49 18.72 -1.12
N ASP A 393 1.83 19.85 -1.35
CA ASP A 393 2.43 21.17 -1.41
C ASP A 393 1.82 22.12 -0.38
N GLN A 394 2.58 23.12 0.05
CA GLN A 394 2.09 24.23 0.87
C GLN A 394 1.15 25.12 0.04
N GLY A 395 0.24 25.80 0.72
CA GLY A 395 -0.63 26.81 0.14
C GLY A 395 -2.06 26.72 0.63
N ASN A 396 -2.92 27.43 -0.09
CA ASN A 396 -4.36 27.39 0.09
C ASN A 396 -4.96 26.41 -0.91
N HIS A 397 -5.70 25.42 -0.43
CA HIS A 397 -6.28 24.36 -1.23
C HIS A 397 -7.81 24.41 -1.12
N VAL A 398 -8.48 24.89 -2.17
CA VAL A 398 -9.94 24.93 -2.21
C VAL A 398 -10.46 23.52 -2.47
N TYR A 399 -11.23 22.98 -1.53
CA TYR A 399 -11.78 21.63 -1.66
C TYR A 399 -13.30 21.61 -1.91
N MET A 400 -14.00 22.71 -1.64
CA MET A 400 -15.43 22.83 -1.93
C MET A 400 -15.85 24.26 -2.21
N ASN A 401 -16.69 24.45 -3.23
CA ASN A 401 -17.35 25.73 -3.51
C ASN A 401 -18.77 25.70 -2.93
N LEU A 402 -19.05 26.60 -1.99
CA LEU A 402 -20.42 26.91 -1.57
C LEU A 402 -20.89 28.18 -2.28
N VAL A 403 -22.21 28.41 -2.31
CA VAL A 403 -22.82 29.56 -3.00
C VAL A 403 -22.21 30.90 -2.56
N VAL A 404 -21.80 31.01 -1.30
CA VAL A 404 -21.34 32.26 -0.68
C VAL A 404 -19.88 32.27 -0.24
N VAL A 405 -19.23 31.10 -0.12
CA VAL A 405 -17.83 30.97 0.34
C VAL A 405 -17.15 29.75 -0.27
N GLN A 406 -15.83 29.75 -0.31
CA GLN A 406 -15.03 28.57 -0.65
C GLN A 406 -14.48 27.94 0.64
N LEU A 407 -14.69 26.65 0.81
CA LEU A 407 -14.03 25.92 1.88
C LEU A 407 -12.60 25.61 1.43
N THR A 408 -11.66 26.15 2.20
CA THR A 408 -10.25 26.22 1.82
C THR A 408 -9.39 25.72 2.96
N ASP A 409 -8.52 24.76 2.66
CA ASP A 409 -7.48 24.31 3.57
C ASP A 409 -6.27 25.22 3.48
N VAL A 410 -5.66 25.50 4.63
CA VAL A 410 -4.40 26.23 4.73
C VAL A 410 -3.35 25.23 5.20
N ALA A 411 -2.43 24.86 4.30
CA ALA A 411 -1.37 23.91 4.58
C ALA A 411 -0.02 24.63 4.48
N ASN A 412 0.76 24.68 5.55
CA ASN A 412 2.07 25.34 5.55
C ASN A 412 3.02 24.70 6.56
N GLN A 413 4.29 25.11 6.50
CA GLN A 413 5.34 24.53 7.34
C GLN A 413 5.34 25.13 8.75
N GLY A 414 4.57 24.52 9.66
CA GLY A 414 4.57 24.81 11.09
C GLY A 414 5.35 23.77 11.90
N THR A 415 4.65 22.92 12.65
CA THR A 415 5.28 21.91 13.52
C THR A 415 5.59 20.64 12.73
N ALA A 416 6.85 20.18 12.79
CA ALA A 416 7.28 18.96 12.11
C ALA A 416 6.96 17.71 12.95
N TRP A 417 6.52 16.64 12.28
CA TRP A 417 6.36 15.31 12.88
C TRP A 417 7.09 14.25 12.05
N ASP A 418 8.18 13.74 12.62
CA ASP A 418 8.92 12.56 12.18
C ASP A 418 8.13 11.29 12.52
N THR A 419 7.24 10.83 11.64
CA THR A 419 6.34 9.71 12.00
C THR A 419 7.09 8.39 12.24
N TRP A 420 8.28 8.22 11.66
CA TRP A 420 9.15 7.06 11.86
C TRP A 420 9.73 6.93 13.28
N ASN A 421 9.60 7.96 14.13
CA ASN A 421 10.05 7.90 15.53
C ASN A 421 9.09 7.12 16.43
N ASN A 422 7.82 6.96 16.02
CA ASN A 422 6.82 6.20 16.77
C ASN A 422 5.81 5.55 15.81
N ILE A 423 6.10 4.31 15.40
CA ILE A 423 5.28 3.56 14.44
C ILE A 423 4.60 2.36 15.11
N GLN A 424 3.28 2.27 14.95
CA GLN A 424 2.54 1.04 15.17
C GLN A 424 2.33 0.37 13.82
N ALA A 425 2.94 -0.79 13.62
CA ALA A 425 3.01 -1.42 12.31
C ALA A 425 2.15 -2.68 12.25
N PHE A 426 1.42 -2.83 11.15
CA PHE A 426 0.48 -3.91 10.92
C PHE A 426 0.60 -4.42 9.50
N GLU A 427 0.20 -5.66 9.30
CA GLU A 427 -0.18 -6.16 7.99
C GLU A 427 -1.69 -6.34 7.99
N TYR A 428 -2.34 -5.90 6.91
CA TYR A 428 -3.79 -6.03 6.75
C TYR A 428 -4.09 -6.81 5.48
N TYR A 429 -5.04 -7.75 5.58
CA TYR A 429 -5.43 -8.65 4.49
C TYR A 429 -6.80 -8.24 3.97
N PRO A 430 -6.89 -7.51 2.83
CA PRO A 430 -8.15 -6.95 2.34
C PRO A 430 -9.28 -7.96 2.21
N ASN A 431 -8.95 -9.14 1.66
CA ASN A 431 -9.91 -10.21 1.38
C ASN A 431 -10.42 -10.95 2.63
N GLN A 432 -9.74 -10.79 3.78
CA GLN A 432 -10.16 -11.37 5.06
C GLN A 432 -10.73 -10.30 6.01
N ALA A 433 -10.53 -9.03 5.67
CA ALA A 433 -10.87 -7.89 6.51
C ALA A 433 -10.34 -8.02 7.95
N LYS A 434 -9.10 -8.53 8.07
CA LYS A 434 -8.37 -8.76 9.32
C LYS A 434 -6.92 -8.31 9.15
N GLY A 435 -6.26 -7.99 10.26
CA GLY A 435 -4.82 -7.75 10.27
C GLY A 435 -4.09 -8.46 11.42
N ILE A 436 -2.77 -8.35 11.36
CA ILE A 436 -1.83 -8.80 12.39
C ILE A 436 -0.86 -7.69 12.72
N GLY A 437 -0.24 -7.78 13.90
CA GLY A 437 0.80 -6.86 14.31
C GLY A 437 2.19 -7.25 13.80
N LEU A 438 2.95 -6.26 13.36
CA LEU A 438 4.34 -6.43 12.90
C LEU A 438 5.30 -6.01 14.02
N GLY A 439 5.41 -6.86 15.05
CA GLY A 439 6.24 -6.61 16.23
C GLY A 439 5.55 -5.87 17.38
N ASN A 440 4.28 -5.52 17.22
CA ASN A 440 3.38 -5.04 18.28
C ASN A 440 2.07 -5.86 18.23
N SER A 441 1.19 -5.73 19.23
CA SER A 441 -0.13 -6.36 19.18
C SER A 441 -1.05 -5.66 18.18
N PHE A 442 -1.93 -6.40 17.52
CA PHE A 442 -3.03 -5.83 16.73
C PHE A 442 -4.12 -5.30 17.68
N PRO A 443 -4.54 -4.02 17.61
CA PRO A 443 -5.47 -3.46 18.58
C PRO A 443 -6.89 -3.98 18.39
N ALA A 444 -7.58 -4.30 19.50
CA ALA A 444 -8.96 -4.79 19.45
C ALA A 444 -9.93 -3.78 18.83
N TRP A 445 -9.70 -2.47 18.97
CA TRP A 445 -10.54 -1.43 18.36
C TRP A 445 -10.50 -1.42 16.83
N LEU A 446 -9.44 -1.99 16.24
CA LEU A 446 -9.20 -2.06 14.80
C LEU A 446 -9.76 -3.36 14.18
N GLU A 447 -10.21 -4.30 15.01
CA GLU A 447 -10.96 -5.46 14.54
C GLU A 447 -12.29 -5.04 13.91
N ARG A 448 -12.91 -5.97 13.18
CA ARG A 448 -14.20 -5.72 12.52
C ARG A 448 -15.42 -6.23 13.28
N ASN A 449 -15.26 -6.89 14.42
CA ASN A 449 -16.33 -7.46 15.26
C ASN A 449 -17.14 -6.42 16.06
N TYR A 450 -17.80 -5.48 15.37
CA TYR A 450 -18.51 -4.34 16.00
C TYR A 450 -19.85 -4.68 16.63
N TRP A 451 -20.31 -5.92 16.49
CA TRP A 451 -21.69 -6.24 16.79
C TRP A 451 -21.88 -6.60 18.27
N PRO A 452 -23.03 -6.25 18.89
CA PRO A 452 -23.27 -6.49 20.30
C PRO A 452 -23.12 -7.96 20.74
N TRP A 453 -23.36 -8.91 19.84
CA TRP A 453 -23.23 -10.34 20.09
C TRP A 453 -21.79 -10.87 20.03
N GLU A 454 -20.82 -10.07 19.57
CA GLU A 454 -19.42 -10.53 19.42
C GLU A 454 -18.52 -10.09 20.59
N ASN A 455 -19.04 -9.29 21.53
CA ASN A 455 -18.41 -8.79 22.77
C ASN A 455 -16.90 -8.42 22.67
N GLY A 456 -16.44 -8.03 21.48
CA GLY A 456 -15.06 -7.64 21.19
C GLY A 456 -14.79 -6.18 21.55
N GLY A 457 -13.54 -5.75 21.37
CA GLY A 457 -13.10 -4.36 21.59
C GLY A 457 -13.28 -3.44 20.38
N ALA A 458 -13.81 -3.94 19.27
CA ALA A 458 -13.89 -3.21 18.00
C ALA A 458 -14.73 -1.94 18.05
N ILE A 459 -14.34 -0.97 17.21
CA ILE A 459 -14.95 0.34 17.09
C ILE A 459 -15.20 0.64 15.61
N TYR A 460 -16.48 0.77 15.25
CA TYR A 460 -16.88 1.07 13.87
C TYR A 460 -16.65 2.55 13.53
N ARG A 461 -17.09 3.44 14.43
CA ARG A 461 -17.03 4.90 14.27
C ARG A 461 -16.40 5.56 15.50
N PHE A 462 -15.55 6.55 15.25
CA PHE A 462 -14.80 7.28 16.25
C PHE A 462 -15.39 8.68 16.41
N GLY A 463 -16.15 8.92 17.47
CA GLY A 463 -16.68 10.25 17.78
C GLY A 463 -18.18 10.40 17.60
N ASN A 464 -18.67 11.61 17.82
CA ASN A 464 -20.09 11.87 18.04
C ASN A 464 -20.93 11.74 16.75
N PRO A 465 -22.24 11.42 16.88
CA PRO A 465 -23.18 11.55 15.77
C PRO A 465 -23.32 13.00 15.30
N GLY A 466 -23.51 13.17 14.00
CA GLY A 466 -23.68 14.47 13.37
C GLY A 466 -24.89 15.24 13.93
N GLN A 467 -24.77 16.56 14.01
CA GLN A 467 -25.78 17.46 14.55
C GLN A 467 -25.95 18.71 13.67
N GLY A 468 -27.21 19.05 13.42
CA GLY A 468 -27.60 20.29 12.74
C GLY A 468 -27.07 20.44 11.32
N SER A 469 -27.44 21.54 10.67
CA SER A 469 -26.89 21.92 9.37
C SER A 469 -26.93 23.43 9.21
N TYR A 470 -25.91 23.96 8.54
CA TYR A 470 -25.79 25.35 8.15
C TYR A 470 -25.18 25.41 6.74
N PHE A 471 -25.91 25.99 5.79
CA PHE A 471 -25.53 26.02 4.36
C PHE A 471 -25.16 24.64 3.77
N GLY A 472 -25.89 23.59 4.16
CA GLY A 472 -25.66 22.23 3.67
C GLY A 472 -24.46 21.53 4.30
N GLN A 473 -23.75 22.19 5.22
CA GLN A 473 -22.68 21.59 6.03
C GLN A 473 -23.20 21.28 7.43
N PRO A 474 -22.78 20.19 8.09
CA PRO A 474 -23.19 19.89 9.45
C PRO A 474 -22.58 20.88 10.46
N LEU A 475 -23.28 21.18 11.56
CA LEU A 475 -22.71 22.00 12.66
C LEU A 475 -21.71 21.19 13.50
N LEU A 476 -21.98 19.89 13.65
CA LEU A 476 -21.04 18.86 14.08
C LEU A 476 -21.19 17.72 13.09
N ALA A 477 -20.13 17.32 12.39
CA ALA A 477 -20.17 16.18 11.50
C ALA A 477 -20.15 14.86 12.30
N ASP A 478 -20.58 13.77 11.65
CA ASP A 478 -20.36 12.43 12.19
C ASP A 478 -18.87 12.16 12.34
N GLY A 479 -18.47 11.58 13.47
CA GLY A 479 -17.12 11.05 13.63
C GLY A 479 -16.77 10.04 12.52
N PRO A 480 -15.51 9.88 12.11
CA PRO A 480 -15.13 9.01 11.00
C PRO A 480 -15.26 7.53 11.35
N VAL A 481 -15.47 6.70 10.32
CA VAL A 481 -15.23 5.24 10.43
C VAL A 481 -13.74 4.95 10.52
N GLY A 482 -13.37 3.84 11.17
CA GLY A 482 -11.97 3.45 11.35
C GLY A 482 -11.23 3.08 10.04
N PRO A 483 -9.89 2.99 10.08
CA PRO A 483 -9.06 2.62 8.93
C PRO A 483 -9.49 1.34 8.21
N GLN A 484 -9.96 0.35 8.98
CA GLN A 484 -10.42 -0.95 8.52
C GLN A 484 -11.69 -0.92 7.66
N GLU A 485 -12.38 0.22 7.59
CA GLU A 485 -13.51 0.45 6.69
C GLU A 485 -13.15 1.26 5.44
N LYS A 486 -11.89 1.72 5.32
CA LYS A 486 -11.41 2.52 4.20
C LYS A 486 -10.90 1.62 3.07
N SER A 487 -11.11 2.05 1.82
CA SER A 487 -10.66 1.37 0.60
C SER A 487 -9.17 1.05 0.62
N ALA A 488 -8.34 1.89 1.23
CA ALA A 488 -6.90 1.68 1.35
C ALA A 488 -6.55 0.32 1.95
N LEU A 489 -7.34 -0.17 2.91
CA LEU A 489 -7.15 -1.46 3.55
C LEU A 489 -8.03 -2.58 2.96
N ARG A 490 -9.07 -2.24 2.19
CA ARG A 490 -10.10 -3.20 1.72
C ARG A 490 -10.05 -3.53 0.24
N ASP A 491 -9.48 -2.66 -0.58
CA ASP A 491 -9.28 -2.87 -2.01
C ASP A 491 -7.93 -3.56 -2.22
N ASP A 492 -7.85 -4.67 -2.95
CA ASP A 492 -6.59 -5.35 -3.27
C ASP A 492 -6.03 -4.98 -4.66
N VAL A 493 -6.64 -4.04 -5.38
CA VAL A 493 -6.36 -3.70 -6.77
C VAL A 493 -5.87 -2.25 -6.93
N VAL A 494 -6.66 -1.29 -6.44
CA VAL A 494 -6.50 0.15 -6.74
C VAL A 494 -5.76 0.85 -5.60
N LEU A 495 -5.05 1.93 -5.94
CA LEU A 495 -4.53 2.87 -4.94
C LEU A 495 -5.69 3.79 -4.59
N ASP A 496 -6.17 3.69 -3.35
CA ASP A 496 -7.43 4.27 -2.84
C ASP A 496 -7.98 5.53 -3.55
#